data_AF-A0A7S2B4U8-F1
#
_entry.id   AF-A0A7S2B4U8-F1
#
_cell.length_a   1.000
_cell.length_b   1.000
_cell.length_c   1.000
_cell.angle_alpha   90.00
_cell.angle_beta   90.00
_cell.angle_gamma   90.00
#
_symmetry.space_group_name_H-M   'P 1'
#
loop_
_entity.id
_entity.type
_entity.pdbx_description
1 polymer ?
#
loop_
_entity_poly.entity_id
_entity_poly.type
_entity_poly.pdbx_seq_one_letter_code
_entity_poly.pdbx_strand_id
1 'polypeptide(L)'
;EFANGLQVAGVNVPILLRIFHEASGWWYWWGTTHATPEQFRAAWTYTVSYLRDVKHVHNLIYVYAACRPTENFTAYETLYPGDDWVDIISWDRYKSYDTYASAIQADCDLIM
;
A
#
# COMPACT_ATOMS: atom_id res chain seq x y z
N GLU A 1 -15.78 -1.15 -13.78
CA GLU A 1 -17.22 -1.06 -13.49
C GLU A 1 -17.52 -1.10 -12.00
N PHE A 2 -16.88 -1.98 -11.19
CA PHE A 2 -17.09 -2.06 -9.73
C PHE A 2 -17.05 -0.72 -8.98
N ALA A 3 -15.91 -0.01 -8.96
CA ALA A 3 -15.73 1.17 -8.12
C ALA A 3 -16.72 2.30 -8.46
N ASN A 4 -16.91 2.60 -9.75
CA ASN A 4 -17.86 3.62 -10.21
C ASN A 4 -19.33 3.19 -10.05
N GLY A 5 -19.61 1.88 -10.01
CA GLY A 5 -20.95 1.35 -9.78
C GLY A 5 -21.33 1.22 -8.30
N LEU A 6 -20.37 1.39 -7.39
CA LEU A 6 -20.61 1.25 -5.95
C LEU A 6 -21.19 2.57 -5.39
N GLN A 7 -22.52 2.63 -5.36
CA GLN A 7 -23.27 3.84 -4.99
C GLN A 7 -24.37 3.58 -3.97
N VAL A 8 -24.60 4.55 -3.10
CA VAL A 8 -25.76 4.61 -2.19
C VAL A 8 -26.48 5.93 -2.43
N ALA A 9 -27.77 5.86 -2.80
CA ALA A 9 -28.59 7.03 -3.16
C ALA A 9 -27.95 7.94 -4.24
N GLY A 10 -27.24 7.34 -5.21
CA GLY A 10 -26.56 8.07 -6.29
C GLY A 10 -25.22 8.71 -5.90
N VAL A 11 -24.75 8.50 -4.67
CA VAL A 11 -23.45 8.97 -4.19
C VAL A 11 -22.45 7.81 -4.18
N ASN A 12 -21.24 8.04 -4.72
CA ASN A 12 -20.18 7.04 -4.70
C ASN A 12 -19.73 6.72 -3.27
N VAL A 13 -19.59 5.42 -2.97
CA VAL A 13 -19.06 4.95 -1.69
C VAL A 13 -17.53 5.03 -1.71
N PRO A 14 -16.86 5.66 -0.73
CA PRO A 14 -15.40 5.66 -0.63
C PRO A 14 -14.85 4.25 -0.38
N ILE A 15 -13.71 3.93 -1.00
CA ILE A 15 -13.04 2.64 -0.88
C ILE A 15 -11.58 2.85 -0.51
N LEU A 16 -11.14 2.22 0.58
CA LEU A 16 -9.72 2.07 0.87
C LEU A 16 -9.15 0.97 -0.02
N LEU A 17 -8.38 1.35 -1.03
CA LEU A 17 -7.77 0.42 -1.96
C LEU A 17 -6.29 0.20 -1.57
N ARG A 18 -6.02 -0.99 -1.06
CA ARG A 18 -4.69 -1.43 -0.61
C ARG A 18 -4.07 -2.39 -1.63
N ILE A 19 -3.45 -1.84 -2.66
CA ILE A 19 -2.81 -2.62 -3.73
C ILE A 19 -1.39 -3.03 -3.35
N PHE A 20 -0.94 -4.17 -3.88
CA PHE A 20 0.44 -4.67 -3.74
C PHE A 20 0.99 -4.70 -2.30
N HIS A 21 0.15 -5.01 -1.33
CA HIS A 21 0.56 -5.12 0.07
C HIS A 21 1.73 -6.11 0.28
N GLU A 22 2.49 -5.90 1.36
CA GLU A 22 3.64 -6.72 1.74
C GLU A 22 4.73 -6.82 0.66
N ALA A 23 4.87 -5.79 -0.18
CA ALA A 23 5.81 -5.78 -1.31
C ALA A 23 7.30 -5.87 -0.92
N SER A 24 7.67 -5.53 0.31
CA SER A 24 9.03 -5.73 0.82
C SER A 24 9.34 -7.19 1.13
N GLY A 25 8.32 -8.06 1.19
CA GLY A 25 8.44 -9.51 1.31
C GLY A 25 8.71 -10.19 -0.04
N TRP A 26 8.99 -11.49 0.00
CA TRP A 26 9.33 -12.30 -1.18
C TRP A 26 8.19 -13.22 -1.64
N TRP A 27 7.12 -13.34 -0.86
CA TRP A 27 6.08 -14.36 -1.04
C TRP A 27 5.01 -14.01 -2.07
N TYR A 28 4.90 -12.73 -2.45
CA TYR A 28 4.04 -12.32 -3.56
C TYR A 28 4.86 -12.07 -4.82
N TRP A 29 4.25 -12.30 -5.97
CA TRP A 29 4.91 -12.12 -7.27
C TRP A 29 5.28 -10.66 -7.58
N TRP A 30 4.74 -9.68 -6.83
CA TRP A 30 5.15 -8.27 -6.87
C TRP A 30 6.22 -7.91 -5.82
N GLY A 31 6.68 -8.90 -5.05
CA GLY A 31 7.64 -8.73 -3.96
C GLY A 31 9.09 -8.59 -4.41
N THR A 32 10.00 -8.43 -3.45
CA THR A 32 11.42 -8.08 -3.68
C THR A 32 12.23 -9.10 -4.47
N THR A 33 11.79 -10.35 -4.51
CA THR A 33 12.41 -11.41 -5.34
C THR A 33 12.01 -11.36 -6.81
N HIS A 34 11.00 -10.55 -7.14
CA HIS A 34 10.35 -10.55 -8.46
C HIS A 34 10.30 -9.17 -9.12
N ALA A 35 10.45 -8.09 -8.36
CA ALA A 35 10.48 -6.73 -8.85
C ALA A 35 11.61 -5.93 -8.20
N THR A 36 12.33 -5.16 -9.02
CA THR A 36 13.18 -4.07 -8.53
C THR A 36 12.31 -2.96 -7.91
N PRO A 37 12.85 -2.13 -7.00
CA PRO A 37 12.13 -0.99 -6.47
C PRO A 37 11.55 -0.07 -7.55
N GLU A 38 12.29 0.15 -8.64
CA GLU A 38 11.86 0.94 -9.78
C GLU A 38 10.64 0.32 -10.49
N GLN A 39 10.67 -0.99 -10.72
CA GLN A 39 9.55 -1.71 -11.33
C GLN A 39 8.31 -1.69 -10.43
N PHE A 40 8.50 -1.84 -9.11
CA PHE A 40 7.40 -1.75 -8.16
C PHE A 40 6.76 -0.35 -8.18
N ARG A 41 7.58 0.71 -8.04
CA ARG A 41 7.09 2.10 -8.09
C ARG A 41 6.36 2.38 -9.41
N ALA A 42 6.91 1.92 -10.54
CA ALA A 42 6.27 2.05 -11.84
C ALA A 42 4.91 1.32 -11.92
N ALA A 43 4.81 0.10 -11.39
CA ALA A 43 3.56 -0.65 -11.36
C ALA A 43 2.52 0.03 -10.45
N TRP A 44 2.94 0.57 -9.31
CA TRP A 44 2.10 1.36 -8.41
C TRP A 44 1.54 2.60 -9.12
N THR A 45 2.42 3.48 -9.60
CA THR A 45 2.00 4.75 -10.22
C THR A 45 1.19 4.52 -11.48
N TYR A 46 1.51 3.49 -12.26
CA TYR A 46 0.69 3.05 -13.39
C TYR A 46 -0.73 2.66 -12.93
N THR A 47 -0.85 1.86 -11.87
CA THR A 47 -2.16 1.41 -11.39
C THR A 47 -3.00 2.58 -10.88
N VAL A 48 -2.40 3.49 -10.10
CA VAL A 48 -3.06 4.71 -9.62
C VAL A 48 -3.50 5.58 -10.79
N SER A 49 -2.59 5.93 -11.70
CA SER A 49 -2.90 6.78 -12.85
C SER A 49 -3.93 6.14 -13.78
N TYR A 50 -3.83 4.84 -14.05
CA TYR A 50 -4.82 4.16 -14.88
C TYR A 50 -6.22 4.20 -14.26
N LEU A 51 -6.35 3.95 -12.96
CA LEU A 51 -7.65 4.02 -12.28
C LEU A 51 -8.19 5.45 -12.21
N ARG A 52 -7.36 6.42 -11.80
CA ARG A 52 -7.76 7.82 -11.59
C ARG A 52 -7.95 8.57 -12.90
N ASP A 53 -6.98 8.49 -13.81
CA ASP A 53 -6.87 9.37 -14.97
C ASP A 53 -7.48 8.74 -16.24
N VAL A 54 -7.36 7.42 -16.43
CA VAL A 54 -7.88 6.71 -17.62
C VAL A 54 -9.27 6.13 -17.39
N LYS A 55 -9.52 5.55 -16.21
CA LYS A 55 -10.82 4.96 -15.85
C LYS A 55 -11.73 5.91 -15.08
N HIS A 56 -11.26 7.11 -14.75
CA HIS A 56 -12.00 8.16 -14.06
C HIS A 56 -12.68 7.67 -12.77
N VAL A 57 -11.94 6.89 -11.97
CA VAL A 57 -12.40 6.44 -10.66
C VAL A 57 -11.98 7.47 -9.61
N HIS A 58 -12.97 8.06 -8.93
CA HIS A 58 -12.77 9.18 -8.01
C HIS A 58 -13.28 8.91 -6.58
N ASN A 59 -13.48 7.64 -6.24
CA ASN A 59 -13.90 7.19 -4.90
C ASN A 59 -12.90 6.21 -4.26
N LEU A 60 -11.63 6.28 -4.66
CA LEU A 60 -10.55 5.49 -4.09
C LEU A 60 -9.67 6.35 -3.20
N ILE A 61 -9.22 5.76 -2.09
CA ILE A 61 -8.14 6.24 -1.24
C ILE A 61 -7.05 5.16 -1.29
N TYR A 62 -5.84 5.52 -1.68
CA TYR A 62 -4.74 4.59 -1.95
C TYR A 62 -3.91 4.34 -0.69
N VAL A 63 -3.93 3.09 -0.23
CA VAL A 63 -3.25 2.67 1.00
C VAL A 63 -1.97 1.92 0.65
N TYR A 64 -0.82 2.54 0.90
CA TYR A 64 0.48 1.91 0.81
C TYR A 64 0.73 1.07 2.06
N ALA A 65 1.01 -0.21 1.86
CA ALA A 65 1.23 -1.17 2.94
C ALA A 65 2.31 -2.18 2.57
N ALA A 66 3.59 -1.78 2.59
CA ALA A 66 4.67 -2.75 2.55
C ALA A 66 4.67 -3.64 3.82
N CYS A 67 5.59 -4.60 3.95
CA CYS A 67 5.68 -5.38 5.19
C CYS A 67 6.07 -4.46 6.35
N ARG A 68 5.84 -4.92 7.59
CA ARG A 68 6.37 -4.25 8.79
C ARG A 68 7.84 -3.80 8.61
N PRO A 69 8.17 -2.56 8.96
CA PRO A 69 9.51 -2.04 8.81
C PRO A 69 10.42 -2.73 9.84
N THR A 70 11.35 -3.56 9.36
CA THR A 70 12.29 -4.29 10.22
C THR A 70 13.61 -4.46 9.48
N GLU A 71 14.66 -4.90 10.19
CA GLU A 71 15.94 -5.28 9.57
C GLU A 71 15.81 -6.34 8.47
N ASN A 72 14.75 -7.16 8.50
CA ASN A 72 14.48 -8.18 7.48
C ASN A 72 13.62 -7.66 6.30
N PHE A 73 13.06 -6.46 6.43
CA PHE A 73 12.17 -5.84 5.44
C PHE A 73 12.59 -4.38 5.22
N THR A 74 13.81 -4.20 4.74
CA THR A 74 14.48 -2.90 4.58
C THR A 74 14.02 -2.12 3.34
N ALA A 75 13.22 -2.74 2.48
CA ALA A 75 12.80 -2.13 1.23
C ALA A 75 11.62 -1.16 1.37
N TYR A 76 11.10 -0.92 2.58
CA TYR A 76 9.91 -0.08 2.83
C TYR A 76 10.03 1.30 2.13
N GLU A 77 11.03 2.10 2.51
CA GLU A 77 11.23 3.43 1.91
C GLU A 77 11.58 3.35 0.42
N THR A 78 12.38 2.35 0.01
CA THR A 78 12.79 2.22 -1.39
C THR A 78 11.62 1.88 -2.32
N LEU A 79 10.58 1.22 -1.80
CA LEU A 79 9.38 0.88 -2.55
C LEU A 79 8.33 2.01 -2.52
N TYR A 80 8.55 3.05 -1.70
CA TYR A 80 7.61 4.15 -1.57
C TYR A 80 7.49 4.91 -2.91
N PRO A 81 6.28 5.03 -3.48
CA PRO A 81 6.07 5.62 -4.81
C PRO A 81 6.05 7.17 -4.79
N GLY A 82 6.06 7.79 -3.61
CA GLY A 82 6.05 9.24 -3.41
C GLY A 82 4.70 9.80 -2.95
N ASP A 83 4.75 10.98 -2.32
CA ASP A 83 3.63 11.65 -1.66
C ASP A 83 2.43 11.89 -2.59
N ASP A 84 2.68 12.15 -3.88
CA ASP A 84 1.63 12.39 -4.88
C ASP A 84 0.81 11.13 -5.24
N TRP A 85 1.22 9.95 -4.76
CA TRP A 85 0.69 8.65 -5.18
C TRP A 85 0.10 7.81 -4.05
N VAL A 86 0.12 8.30 -2.81
CA VAL A 86 -0.30 7.58 -1.60
C VAL A 86 -1.11 8.48 -0.69
N ASP A 87 -2.27 8.01 -0.24
CA ASP A 87 -3.09 8.73 0.73
C ASP A 87 -2.83 8.26 2.17
N ILE A 88 -2.55 6.97 2.36
CA ILE A 88 -2.32 6.36 3.69
C ILE A 88 -1.08 5.49 3.66
N ILE A 89 -0.17 5.72 4.62
CA ILE A 89 1.00 4.89 4.90
C ILE A 89 0.65 3.89 6.01
N SER A 90 0.92 2.61 5.79
CA SER A 90 0.64 1.51 6.72
C SER A 90 1.58 0.33 6.51
N TRP A 91 1.41 -0.75 7.27
CA TRP A 91 2.21 -1.96 7.15
C TRP A 91 1.47 -3.18 7.72
N ASP A 92 1.89 -4.36 7.26
CA ASP A 92 1.34 -5.63 7.77
C ASP A 92 2.27 -6.28 8.79
N ARG A 93 1.68 -6.64 9.94
CA ARG A 93 2.40 -7.19 11.09
C ARG A 93 1.62 -8.35 11.71
N TYR A 94 2.37 -9.41 11.99
CA TYR A 94 1.89 -10.58 12.72
C TYR A 94 2.87 -10.87 13.86
N LYS A 95 2.38 -11.04 15.10
CA LYS A 95 3.16 -11.45 16.27
C LYS A 95 2.27 -12.06 17.36
N SER A 96 2.86 -12.78 18.31
CA SER A 96 2.20 -13.19 19.56
C SER A 96 1.95 -12.00 20.51
N TYR A 97 0.92 -12.12 21.35
CA TYR A 97 0.21 -11.02 22.01
C TYR A 97 1.06 -10.14 22.93
N ASP A 98 2.03 -10.72 23.63
CA ASP A 98 2.65 -10.13 24.83
C ASP A 98 3.46 -8.86 24.52
N THR A 99 3.86 -8.66 23.27
CA THR A 99 4.70 -7.54 22.81
C THR A 99 4.12 -6.80 21.60
N TYR A 100 2.84 -7.02 21.28
CA TYR A 100 2.26 -6.49 20.04
C TYR A 100 2.18 -4.96 20.06
N ALA A 101 1.69 -4.37 21.16
CA ALA A 101 1.48 -2.92 21.28
C ALA A 101 2.79 -2.12 21.22
N SER A 102 3.78 -2.46 22.05
CA SER A 102 5.08 -1.77 22.07
C SER A 102 5.80 -1.84 20.73
N ALA A 103 5.62 -2.93 20.02
CA ALA A 103 6.31 -3.13 18.77
C ALA A 103 5.56 -2.52 17.58
N ILE A 104 4.25 -2.19 17.68
CA ILE A 104 3.60 -1.26 16.74
C ILE A 104 4.16 0.15 16.92
N GLN A 105 4.34 0.61 18.17
CA GLN A 105 4.91 1.94 18.43
C GLN A 105 6.31 2.07 17.83
N ALA A 106 7.15 1.05 17.99
CA ALA A 106 8.48 1.04 17.37
C ALA A 106 8.43 1.08 15.83
N ASP A 107 7.44 0.43 15.20
CA ASP A 107 7.28 0.50 13.74
C ASP A 107 6.83 1.92 13.31
N CYS A 108 5.95 2.56 14.08
CA CYS A 108 5.53 3.94 13.87
C CYS A 108 6.72 4.91 13.89
N ASP A 109 7.60 4.79 14.90
CA ASP A 109 8.79 5.64 15.07
C ASP A 109 9.84 5.44 13.96
N LEU A 110 9.78 4.33 13.21
CA LEU A 110 10.69 4.04 12.12
C LEU A 110 10.21 4.61 10.77
N ILE A 111 8.90 4.84 10.63
CA ILE A 111 8.28 5.31 9.38
C ILE A 111 7.96 6.82 9.43
N MET A 112 7.71 7.39 10.62
CA MET A 112 7.42 8.81 10.83
C MET A 112 8.66 9.61 11.24
#